data_AF-A0A3L7QNJ2-F1
#
_entry.id   AF-A0A3L7QNJ2-F1
#
_cell.length_a   1.000
_cell.length_b   1.000
_cell.length_c   1.000
_cell.angle_alpha   90.00
_cell.angle_beta   90.00
_cell.angle_gamma   90.00
#
_symmetry.space_group_name_H-M   'P 1'
#
loop_
_entity.id
_entity.type
_entity.pdbx_description
1 polymer ?
#
loop_
_entity_poly.entity_id
_entity_poly.type
_entity_poly.pdbx_seq_one_letter_code
_entity_poly.pdbx_strand_id
1 'polypeptide(L)'
;DFDQWKNYFLSALGPGLNSDSRFMGGETFFDFTNRVNLCLRALLDDTSWGNALVVAHSVVNRWILCRFLGLGLDGIHAIEQDSGCMNVIDILPDGKGVIRLMNYTPGDRAKVHLRKNTLEMLFEQSVEAHKKNNPTSE
;
A
#
# COMPACT_ATOMS: atom_id res chain seq x y z
N ASP A 1 6.29 -2.92 25.73
CA ASP A 1 5.56 -1.68 26.05
C ASP A 1 4.57 -1.40 24.92
N PHE A 2 3.32 -1.03 25.25
CA PHE A 2 2.24 -0.85 24.27
C PHE A 2 2.52 0.35 23.34
N ASP A 3 3.03 1.45 23.89
CA ASP A 3 3.32 2.66 23.11
C ASP A 3 4.48 2.42 22.14
N GLN A 4 5.52 1.71 22.59
CA GLN A 4 6.60 1.28 21.70
C GLN A 4 6.09 0.43 20.53
N TRP A 5 5.20 -0.53 20.80
CA TRP A 5 4.62 -1.37 19.76
C TRP A 5 3.72 -0.58 18.80
N LYS A 6 2.88 0.31 19.34
CA LYS A 6 2.05 1.22 18.54
C LYS A 6 2.89 2.08 17.60
N ASN A 7 3.95 2.71 18.13
CA ASN A 7 4.84 3.54 17.33
C ASN A 7 5.51 2.72 16.23
N TYR A 8 6.00 1.52 16.55
CA TYR A 8 6.57 0.60 15.56
C TYR A 8 5.58 0.24 14.45
N PHE A 9 4.32 -0.07 14.81
CA PHE A 9 3.28 -0.42 13.86
C PHE A 9 2.93 0.74 12.93
N LEU A 10 2.71 1.93 13.49
CA LEU A 10 2.33 3.12 12.73
C LEU A 10 3.47 3.65 11.87
N SER A 11 4.73 3.41 12.27
CA SER A 11 5.91 3.78 11.48
C SER A 11 6.33 2.72 10.46
N ALA A 12 5.62 1.58 10.33
CA ALA A 12 6.04 0.47 9.49
C ALA A 12 6.18 0.81 8.00
N LEU A 13 5.52 1.88 7.55
CA LEU A 13 5.63 2.45 6.21
C LEU A 13 6.11 3.91 6.25
N GLY A 14 6.85 4.32 7.28
CA GLY A 14 7.39 5.66 7.43
C GLY A 14 8.52 5.98 6.44
N PRO A 15 9.05 7.21 6.46
CA PRO A 15 10.18 7.60 5.60
C PRO A 15 11.46 6.84 5.95
N GLY A 16 12.39 6.77 4.99
CA GLY A 16 13.71 6.15 5.14
C GLY A 16 13.76 4.65 4.81
N LEU A 17 12.72 4.10 4.17
CA LEU A 17 12.70 2.70 3.77
C LEU A 17 13.78 2.39 2.73
N ASN A 18 14.47 1.28 2.93
CA ASN A 18 15.48 0.75 2.05
C ASN A 18 15.26 -0.75 1.77
N SER A 19 16.10 -1.36 0.93
CA SER A 19 15.99 -2.77 0.53
C SER A 19 15.99 -3.75 1.71
N ASP A 20 16.75 -3.45 2.77
CA ASP A 20 16.96 -4.33 3.91
C ASP A 20 15.89 -4.15 5.00
N SER A 21 15.10 -3.08 4.88
CA SER A 21 13.96 -2.81 5.76
C SER A 21 12.95 -3.95 5.65
N ARG A 22 12.26 -4.26 6.75
CA ARG A 22 11.23 -5.31 6.81
C ARG A 22 9.89 -4.72 7.19
N PHE A 23 8.83 -5.18 6.52
CA PHE A 23 7.47 -4.84 6.91
C PHE A 23 7.07 -5.64 8.15
N MET A 24 7.04 -4.97 9.32
CA MET A 24 6.62 -5.56 10.61
C MET A 24 7.32 -6.90 10.96
N GLY A 25 8.61 -7.03 10.64
CA GLY A 25 9.39 -8.25 10.88
C GLY A 25 9.14 -9.39 9.88
N GLY A 26 8.30 -9.17 8.86
CA GLY A 26 8.07 -10.09 7.75
C GLY A 26 9.18 -10.05 6.68
N GLU A 27 8.78 -10.12 5.41
CA GLU A 27 9.73 -10.08 4.27
C GLU A 27 10.49 -8.75 4.18
N THR A 28 11.63 -8.77 3.49
CA THR A 28 12.39 -7.55 3.17
C THR A 28 11.69 -6.77 2.06
N PHE A 29 11.89 -5.45 2.01
CA PHE A 29 11.40 -4.64 0.89
C PHE A 29 12.09 -5.02 -0.44
N PHE A 30 13.30 -5.60 -0.40
CA PHE A 30 13.92 -6.21 -1.58
C PHE A 30 13.08 -7.37 -2.15
N ASP A 31 12.75 -8.36 -1.31
CA ASP A 31 11.96 -9.53 -1.72
C ASP A 31 10.57 -9.11 -2.20
N PHE A 32 9.93 -8.23 -1.44
CA PHE A 32 8.62 -7.65 -1.75
C PHE A 32 8.62 -6.96 -3.12
N THR A 33 9.54 -6.01 -3.34
CA THR A 33 9.56 -5.24 -4.59
C THR A 33 9.93 -6.11 -5.78
N ASN A 34 10.84 -7.07 -5.63
CA ASN A 34 11.16 -8.03 -6.69
C ASN A 34 9.93 -8.83 -7.11
N ARG A 35 9.20 -9.39 -6.14
CA ARG A 35 7.98 -10.16 -6.40
C ARG A 35 6.93 -9.31 -7.13
N VAL A 36 6.67 -8.09 -6.68
CA VAL A 36 5.70 -7.20 -7.35
C VAL A 36 6.18 -6.80 -8.74
N ASN A 37 7.47 -6.51 -8.91
CA ASN A 37 8.04 -6.10 -10.19
C ASN A 37 7.98 -7.22 -11.23
N LEU A 38 8.16 -8.47 -10.83
CA LEU A 38 8.03 -9.63 -11.73
C LEU A 38 6.60 -9.76 -12.25
N CYS A 39 5.60 -9.70 -11.36
CA CYS A 39 4.19 -9.76 -11.76
C CYS A 39 3.79 -8.56 -12.63
N LEU A 40 4.22 -7.34 -12.27
CA LEU A 40 3.89 -6.14 -13.03
C LEU A 40 4.50 -6.15 -14.42
N ARG A 41 5.76 -6.60 -14.58
CA ARG A 41 6.38 -6.75 -15.90
C ARG A 41 5.61 -7.73 -16.77
N ALA A 42 5.26 -8.90 -16.24
CA ALA A 42 4.48 -9.88 -16.98
C ALA A 42 3.13 -9.32 -17.46
N LEU A 43 2.47 -8.49 -16.65
CA LEU A 43 1.24 -7.79 -17.06
C LEU A 43 1.49 -6.75 -18.15
N LEU A 44 2.55 -5.95 -18.04
CA LEU A 44 2.86 -4.89 -19.00
C LEU A 44 3.38 -5.44 -20.34
N ASP A 45 4.03 -6.60 -20.33
CA ASP A 45 4.54 -7.26 -21.53
C ASP A 45 3.43 -7.99 -22.31
N ASP A 46 2.27 -8.25 -21.68
CA ASP A 46 1.10 -8.82 -22.36
C ASP A 46 0.38 -7.74 -23.18
N THR A 47 0.56 -7.77 -24.50
CA THR A 47 -0.06 -6.81 -25.42
C THR A 47 -1.51 -7.16 -25.80
N SER A 48 -2.09 -8.22 -25.23
CA SER A 48 -3.44 -8.68 -25.59
C SER A 48 -4.56 -7.87 -24.95
N TRP A 49 -4.28 -7.16 -23.85
CA TRP A 49 -5.29 -6.38 -23.13
C TRP A 49 -5.33 -4.92 -23.61
N GLY A 50 -6.55 -4.37 -23.67
CA GLY A 50 -6.78 -2.93 -23.82
C GLY A 50 -7.07 -2.24 -22.47
N ASN A 51 -7.62 -2.97 -21.51
CA ASN A 51 -7.79 -2.55 -20.12
C ASN A 51 -7.53 -3.73 -19.19
N ALA A 52 -6.85 -3.50 -18.07
CA ALA A 52 -6.59 -4.51 -17.04
C ALA A 52 -7.06 -4.02 -15.67
N LEU A 53 -7.61 -4.93 -14.86
CA LEU A 53 -7.95 -4.69 -13.45
C LEU A 53 -6.94 -5.39 -12.56
N VAL A 54 -6.23 -4.62 -11.74
CA VAL A 54 -5.32 -5.15 -10.71
C VAL A 54 -5.99 -4.98 -9.35
N VAL A 55 -6.24 -6.09 -8.67
CA VAL A 55 -6.72 -6.11 -7.27
C VAL A 55 -5.56 -6.53 -6.38
N ALA A 56 -5.09 -5.61 -5.55
CA ALA A 56 -3.94 -5.86 -4.68
C ALA A 56 -4.05 -5.09 -3.35
N HIS A 57 -3.13 -5.40 -2.45
CA HIS A 57 -3.07 -4.80 -1.12
C HIS A 57 -2.42 -3.40 -1.13
N SER A 58 -2.63 -2.67 -0.05
CA SER A 58 -2.26 -1.25 0.05
C SER A 58 -0.75 -1.00 -0.16
N VAL A 59 0.15 -1.83 0.37
CA VAL A 59 1.61 -1.69 0.15
C VAL A 59 2.00 -2.02 -1.29
N VAL A 60 1.36 -3.01 -1.91
CA VAL A 60 1.57 -3.35 -3.33
C VAL A 60 1.17 -2.19 -4.23
N ASN A 61 -0.01 -1.60 -4.00
CA ASN A 61 -0.48 -0.45 -4.76
C ASN A 61 0.47 0.75 -4.61
N ARG A 62 0.90 1.06 -3.38
CA ARG A 62 1.89 2.12 -3.11
C ARG A 62 3.17 1.92 -3.93
N TRP A 63 3.70 0.69 -3.95
CA TRP A 63 4.91 0.39 -4.71
C TRP A 63 4.71 0.54 -6.23
N ILE A 64 3.60 0.05 -6.78
CA ILE A 64 3.29 0.22 -8.21
C ILE A 64 3.22 1.71 -8.57
N LEU A 65 2.55 2.53 -7.75
CA LEU A 65 2.44 3.97 -7.96
C LEU A 65 3.82 4.66 -7.85
N CYS A 66 4.62 4.31 -6.84
CA CYS A 66 5.99 4.83 -6.69
C CYS A 66 6.87 4.52 -7.89
N ARG A 67 6.74 3.33 -8.48
CA ARG A 67 7.46 2.93 -9.69
C ARG A 67 7.11 3.84 -10.88
N PHE A 68 5.84 4.13 -11.10
CA PHE A 68 5.43 5.02 -12.19
C PHE A 68 5.76 6.50 -11.93
N LEU A 69 5.80 6.93 -10.67
CA LEU A 69 6.19 8.29 -10.29
C LEU A 69 7.71 8.50 -10.16
N GLY A 70 8.50 7.42 -10.18
CA GLY A 70 9.95 7.51 -9.99
C GLY A 70 10.37 7.85 -8.55
N LEU A 71 9.55 7.56 -7.55
CA LEU A 71 9.80 7.93 -6.14
C LEU A 71 10.70 6.94 -5.37
N GLY A 72 10.93 5.75 -5.94
CA GLY A 72 11.64 4.68 -5.23
C GLY A 72 10.90 4.17 -3.99
N LEU A 73 11.60 3.41 -3.15
CA LEU A 73 11.02 2.82 -1.94
C LEU A 73 10.59 3.88 -0.92
N ASP A 74 11.34 4.97 -0.83
CA ASP A 74 11.05 6.04 0.12
C ASP A 74 9.68 6.68 -0.15
N GLY A 75 9.22 6.73 -1.40
CA GLY A 75 7.90 7.23 -1.76
C GLY A 75 6.70 6.50 -1.15
N ILE A 76 6.89 5.28 -0.61
CA ILE A 76 5.78 4.47 -0.03
C ILE A 76 5.06 5.24 1.08
N HIS A 77 5.77 6.00 1.90
CA HIS A 77 5.16 6.73 3.01
C HIS A 77 4.25 7.88 2.56
N ALA A 78 4.48 8.41 1.36
CA ALA A 78 3.83 9.61 0.86
C ALA A 78 2.50 9.34 0.13
N ILE A 79 2.18 8.07 -0.12
CA ILE A 79 1.00 7.66 -0.89
C ILE A 79 0.05 6.88 0.01
N GLU A 80 -1.17 7.38 0.21
CA GLU A 80 -2.21 6.64 0.92
C GLU A 80 -3.04 5.77 -0.03
N GLN A 81 -3.52 4.62 0.45
CA GLN A 81 -4.32 3.67 -0.31
C GLN A 81 -5.42 3.11 0.58
N ASP A 82 -6.58 3.78 0.55
CA ASP A 82 -7.72 3.42 1.38
C ASP A 82 -8.30 2.07 0.94
N SER A 83 -9.02 1.42 1.87
CA SER A 83 -9.75 0.19 1.55
C SER A 83 -10.75 0.42 0.40
N GLY A 84 -10.65 -0.40 -0.64
CA GLY A 84 -11.51 -0.32 -1.82
C GLY A 84 -11.28 0.93 -2.69
N CYS A 85 -10.17 1.65 -2.52
CA CYS A 85 -9.83 2.76 -3.40
C CYS A 85 -9.51 2.27 -4.82
N MET A 86 -9.68 3.17 -5.79
CA MET A 86 -9.34 2.97 -7.18
C MET A 86 -8.20 3.90 -7.60
N ASN A 87 -7.31 3.37 -8.42
CA ASN A 87 -6.29 4.12 -9.13
C ASN A 87 -6.46 3.86 -10.62
N VAL A 88 -6.14 4.84 -11.45
CA VAL A 88 -6.16 4.73 -12.92
C VAL A 88 -4.79 5.15 -13.43
N ILE A 89 -4.15 4.25 -14.18
CA ILE A 89 -2.83 4.46 -14.78
C ILE A 89 -2.96 4.17 -16.27
N ASP A 90 -2.72 5.18 -17.10
CA ASP A 90 -2.63 4.99 -18.55
C ASP A 90 -1.23 4.51 -18.89
N ILE A 91 -1.11 3.37 -19.56
CA ILE A 91 0.17 2.83 -20.00
C ILE A 91 0.47 3.32 -21.42
N LEU A 92 1.64 3.92 -21.61
CA LEU A 92 2.11 4.46 -22.88
C LEU A 92 2.88 3.39 -23.68
N PRO A 93 2.99 3.54 -25.02
CA PRO A 93 3.71 2.58 -25.86
C PRO A 93 5.20 2.37 -25.49
N ASP A 94 5.82 3.33 -24.80
CA ASP A 94 7.20 3.24 -24.32
C ASP A 94 7.32 2.61 -22.92
N GLY A 95 6.22 2.06 -22.39
CA GLY A 95 6.15 1.41 -21.08
C GLY A 95 6.06 2.38 -19.90
N LYS A 96 6.09 3.70 -20.13
CA LYS A 96 5.82 4.68 -19.07
C LYS A 96 4.34 4.70 -18.71
N GLY A 97 4.03 5.18 -17.52
CA GLY A 97 2.65 5.30 -17.04
C GLY A 97 2.29 6.72 -16.67
N VAL A 98 1.04 7.11 -16.91
CA VAL A 98 0.46 8.38 -16.46
C VAL A 98 -0.62 8.07 -15.43
N ILE A 99 -0.45 8.55 -14.20
CA ILE A 99 -1.46 8.39 -13.15
C ILE A 99 -2.57 9.41 -13.40
N ARG A 100 -3.75 8.91 -13.76
CA ARG A 100 -4.97 9.71 -14.03
C ARG A 100 -5.85 9.86 -12.80
N LEU A 101 -5.78 8.91 -11.88
CA LEU A 101 -6.53 8.88 -10.64
C LEU A 101 -5.73 8.13 -9.57
N MET A 102 -5.68 8.67 -8.36
CA MET A 102 -5.01 8.06 -7.23
C MET A 102 -5.92 8.07 -6.01
N ASN A 103 -6.00 6.94 -5.31
CA ASN A 103 -6.73 6.77 -4.05
C ASN A 103 -8.17 7.31 -4.12
N TYR A 104 -8.90 7.07 -5.21
CA TYR A 104 -10.30 7.48 -5.28
C TYR A 104 -11.19 6.47 -4.55
N THR A 105 -11.92 6.92 -3.52
CA THR A 105 -12.83 6.06 -2.76
C THR A 105 -14.27 6.46 -3.03
N PRO A 106 -15.08 5.65 -3.73
CA PRO A 106 -16.43 6.04 -4.14
C PRO A 106 -17.33 6.53 -3.02
N GLY A 107 -17.23 5.91 -1.83
CA GLY A 107 -18.03 6.26 -0.65
C GLY A 107 -17.59 7.53 0.07
N ASP A 108 -16.37 8.01 -0.18
CA ASP A 108 -15.86 9.26 0.38
C ASP A 108 -14.81 9.88 -0.54
N ARG A 109 -15.30 10.46 -1.63
CA ARG A 109 -14.48 10.94 -2.75
C ARG A 109 -13.54 12.07 -2.34
N ALA A 110 -14.01 12.93 -1.44
CA ALA A 110 -13.29 14.10 -0.95
C ALA A 110 -12.58 13.85 0.39
N LYS A 111 -12.60 12.61 0.91
CA LYS A 111 -11.94 12.23 2.17
C LYS A 111 -12.44 13.02 3.37
N VAL A 112 -13.73 13.35 3.37
CA VAL A 112 -14.37 14.13 4.45
C VAL A 112 -14.51 13.30 5.73
N HIS A 113 -14.71 12.00 5.59
CA HIS A 113 -14.97 11.04 6.66
C HIS A 113 -13.80 10.07 6.90
N LEU A 114 -13.02 9.73 5.87
CA LEU A 114 -11.80 8.94 5.95
C LEU A 114 -10.65 9.79 6.49
N ARG A 115 -10.63 9.99 7.81
CA ARG A 115 -9.63 10.81 8.51
C ARG A 115 -8.39 10.03 8.96
N LYS A 116 -8.50 8.71 9.09
CA LYS A 116 -7.41 7.82 9.49
C LYS A 116 -6.76 7.22 8.27
N ASN A 117 -5.44 7.12 8.28
CA ASN A 117 -4.73 6.35 7.27
C ASN A 117 -4.92 4.84 7.49
N THR A 118 -4.54 4.03 6.50
CA THR A 118 -4.74 2.58 6.56
C THR A 118 -4.03 1.92 7.74
N LEU A 119 -2.83 2.36 8.13
CA LEU A 119 -2.12 1.77 9.27
C LEU A 119 -2.81 2.10 10.60
N GLU A 120 -3.33 3.31 10.76
CA GLU A 120 -4.13 3.69 11.93
C GLU A 120 -5.39 2.82 12.02
N MET A 121 -6.10 2.63 10.91
CA MET A 121 -7.28 1.76 10.87
C MET A 121 -6.93 0.30 11.20
N LEU A 122 -5.86 -0.24 10.61
CA LEU A 122 -5.42 -1.62 10.86
C LEU A 122 -4.97 -1.81 12.31
N PHE A 123 -4.29 -0.83 12.89
CA PHE A 123 -3.91 -0.84 14.29
C PHE A 123 -5.14 -0.94 15.19
N GLU A 124 -6.15 -0.09 14.97
CA GLU A 124 -7.40 -0.12 15.76
C GLU A 124 -8.13 -1.44 15.62
N GLN A 125 -8.27 -1.96 14.39
CA GLN A 125 -8.87 -3.27 14.14
C GLN A 125 -8.11 -4.39 14.85
N SER A 126 -6.77 -4.33 14.90
CA SER A 126 -5.96 -5.33 15.59
C SER A 126 -6.17 -5.29 17.11
N VAL A 127 -6.31 -4.09 17.69
CA VAL A 127 -6.60 -3.90 19.12
C VAL A 127 -8.01 -4.41 19.45
N GLU A 128 -9.00 -4.10 18.62
CA GLU A 128 -10.37 -4.61 18.77
C GLU A 128 -10.45 -6.13 18.65
N ALA A 129 -9.77 -6.70 17.65
CA ALA A 129 -9.70 -8.15 17.46
C ALA A 129 -9.03 -8.84 18.65
N HIS A 130 -7.96 -8.26 19.20
CA HIS A 130 -7.30 -8.79 20.39
C HIS A 130 -8.23 -8.79 21.61
N LYS A 131 -8.96 -7.69 21.87
CA LYS A 131 -9.95 -7.62 22.95
C LYS A 131 -11.06 -8.66 22.80
N LYS A 132 -11.52 -8.88 21.57
CA LYS A 132 -12.54 -9.89 21.27
C LYS A 132 -12.05 -11.32 21.47
N ASN A 133 -10.79 -11.60 21.12
CA ASN A 133 -10.20 -12.94 21.18
C ASN A 133 -9.62 -13.28 22.56
N ASN A 134 -9.28 -12.27 23.38
CA ASN A 134 -8.84 -12.44 24.77
C ASN A 134 -9.77 -11.66 25.72
N PRO A 135 -11.04 -12.08 25.87
CA PRO A 135 -12.05 -11.33 26.62
C PRO A 135 -11.86 -11.29 28.16
N THR A 136 -10.70 -11.61 28.73
CA THR A 136 -10.49 -11.72 30.20
C THR A 136 -9.23 -10.96 30.62
N SER A 137 -9.19 -10.11 31.65
CA SER A 137 -9.51 -10.37 33.08
C SER A 137 -9.85 -9.06 33.83
N GLU A 138 -11.02 -8.98 34.49
CA GLU A 138 -11.10 -8.26 35.77
C GLU A 138 -10.32 -9.02 36.84
#